data_AF-A0A6A4PF19-F1
#
_entry.id   AF-A0A6A4PF19-F1
#
_cell.length_a   1.000
_cell.length_b   1.000
_cell.length_c   1.000
_cell.angle_alpha   90.00
_cell.angle_beta   90.00
_cell.angle_gamma   90.00
#
_symmetry.space_group_name_H-M   'P 1'
#
loop_
_entity.id
_entity.type
_entity.pdbx_description
1 polymer ?
#
loop_
_entity_poly.entity_id
_entity_poly.type
_entity_poly.pdbx_seq_one_letter_code
_entity_poly.pdbx_strand_id
1 'polypeptide(L)' 'MNMPLELCEARDPKGLYKLARAGKIKGFTGIDDPYEPPINCEIELKQDNGICPTPTLMAGKVVTYLEDKGFLEC' A
#
# COMPACT_ATOMS: atom_id res chain seq x y z
N MET A 1 -1.99 1.49 2.90
CA MET A 1 -0.67 0.87 2.66
C MET A 1 0.31 2.00 2.38
N ASN A 2 1.32 2.18 3.22
CA ASN A 2 2.39 3.15 2.99
C ASN A 2 3.63 2.40 2.52
N MET A 3 3.83 2.35 1.20
CA MET A 3 4.96 1.69 0.56
C MET A 3 5.59 2.68 -0.43
N PRO A 4 6.93 2.75 -0.50
CA PRO A 4 7.61 3.59 -1.48
C PRO A 4 7.23 3.24 -2.92
N LEU A 5 7.18 4.25 -3.78
CA LEU A 5 6.86 4.09 -5.20
C LEU A 5 7.84 3.13 -5.88
N GLU A 6 9.12 3.23 -5.54
CA GLU A 6 10.19 2.41 -6.11
C GLU A 6 9.96 0.92 -5.83
N LEU A 7 9.45 0.57 -4.65
CA LEU A 7 9.09 -0.81 -4.32
C LEU A 7 7.87 -1.28 -5.10
N CYS A 8 6.87 -0.40 -5.28
CA CYS A 8 5.68 -0.71 -6.06
C CYS A 8 6.02 -0.92 -7.55
N GLU A 9 6.86 -0.06 -8.12
CA GLU A 9 7.35 -0.15 -9.49
C GLU A 9 8.30 -1.35 -9.69
N ALA A 10 9.12 -1.70 -8.70
CA ALA A 10 9.95 -2.91 -8.77
C ALA A 10 9.12 -4.20 -8.77
N ARG A 11 7.96 -4.21 -8.11
CA ARG A 11 7.05 -5.36 -8.09
C ARG A 11 6.30 -5.54 -9.39
N ASP A 12 5.83 -4.44 -9.97
CA ASP A 12 5.00 -4.31 -11.18
C ASP A 12 4.35 -5.62 -11.69
N PRO A 13 3.48 -6.27 -10.90
CA PRO A 13 3.02 -7.64 -11.18
C PRO A 13 2.17 -7.73 -12.45
N LYS A 14 1.63 -6.59 -12.90
CA LYS A 14 0.77 -6.45 -14.07
C LYS A 14 1.46 -5.76 -15.24
N GLY A 15 2.72 -5.32 -15.09
CA GLY A 15 3.42 -4.55 -16.12
C GLY A 15 2.89 -3.13 -16.33
N LEU A 16 2.07 -2.60 -15.40
CA LEU A 16 1.41 -1.30 -15.55
C LEU A 16 2.40 -0.15 -15.42
N TYR A 17 3.34 -0.23 -14.46
CA TYR A 17 4.37 0.81 -14.32
C TYR A 17 5.24 0.86 -15.56
N LYS A 18 5.63 -0.29 -16.11
CA LYS A 18 6.39 -0.36 -17.38
C LYS A 18 5.63 0.28 -18.55
N LEU A 19 4.32 0.05 -18.66
CA LEU A 19 3.49 0.65 -19.70
C LEU A 19 3.32 2.17 -19.51
N ALA A 20 3.17 2.63 -18.27
CA ALA A 20 3.11 4.05 -17.94
C ALA A 20 4.42 4.77 -18.26
N ARG A 21 5.58 4.21 -17.85
CA ARG A 21 6.91 4.73 -18.21
C ARG A 21 7.15 4.76 -19.72
N ALA A 22 6.57 3.81 -20.47
CA ALA A 22 6.61 3.79 -21.93
C ALA A 22 5.61 4.76 -22.60
N GLY A 23 4.87 5.56 -21.83
CA GLY A 23 3.89 6.52 -22.33
C GLY A 23 2.62 5.92 -22.92
N LYS A 24 2.38 4.62 -22.70
CA LYS A 24 1.19 3.91 -23.22
C LYS A 24 -0.04 4.10 -22.34
N ILE A 25 0.16 4.46 -21.08
CA ILE A 25 -0.88 4.81 -20.12
C ILE A 25 -0.59 6.23 -19.65
N LYS A 26 -1.58 7.12 -19.76
CA LYS A 26 -1.55 8.50 -19.26
C LYS A 26 -2.37 8.60 -17.98
N GLY A 27 -2.04 9.54 -17.10
CA GLY A 27 -2.71 9.75 -15.82
C GLY A 27 -2.53 8.57 -14.87
N PHE A 28 -1.36 7.93 -14.91
CA PHE A 28 -1.01 6.83 -14.04
C PHE A 28 -0.53 7.35 -12.68
N THR A 29 -1.27 6.99 -11.64
CA THR A 29 -1.01 7.41 -10.26
C THR A 29 0.41 7.04 -9.80
N GLY A 30 1.14 8.01 -9.27
CA GLY A 30 2.54 7.91 -8.85
C GLY A 30 3.57 8.15 -9.97
N ILE A 31 3.14 8.32 -11.23
CA ILE A 31 4.03 8.60 -12.36
C ILE A 31 3.75 10.00 -12.92
N ASP A 32 2.59 10.20 -13.53
CA ASP A 32 2.16 11.45 -14.16
C ASP A 32 0.86 12.00 -13.56
N ASP A 33 0.31 11.33 -12.54
CA ASP A 33 -0.79 11.78 -11.69
C ASP A 33 -0.42 11.58 -10.20
N PRO A 34 -0.66 12.54 -9.30
CA PRO A 34 -0.22 12.43 -7.91
C PRO A 34 -1.03 11.41 -7.11
N TYR A 35 -0.40 10.84 -6.08
CA TYR A 35 -1.09 10.10 -5.02
C TYR A 35 -1.13 10.94 -3.75
N GLU A 36 -2.32 11.16 -3.21
CA GLU A 36 -2.51 11.88 -1.96
C GLU A 36 -2.66 10.88 -0.79
N PRO A 37 -1.65 10.71 0.08
CA PRO A 37 -1.75 9.81 1.21
C PRO A 37 -2.77 10.33 2.25
N PRO A 38 -3.43 9.43 3.00
CA PRO A 38 -4.35 9.84 4.07
C PRO A 38 -3.66 10.71 5.13
N ILE A 39 -4.29 11.83 5.51
CA ILE A 39 -3.76 12.74 6.54
C ILE A 39 -3.88 12.16 7.94
N ASN A 40 -4.98 11.44 8.23
CA ASN A 40 -5.24 10.82 9.52
C ASN A 40 -5.91 9.46 9.30
N CYS A 41 -5.10 8.41 9.15
CA CYS A 41 -5.60 7.04 9.01
C CYS A 41 -5.61 6.30 10.36
N GLU A 42 -6.57 5.40 10.51
CA GLU A 42 -6.69 4.56 11.70
C GLU A 42 -5.57 3.52 11.81
N ILE A 43 -5.12 2.99 10.66
CA ILE A 43 -4.06 1.97 10.58
C ILE A 43 -3.14 2.29 9.40
N GLU A 44 -1.84 2.41 9.69
CA GLU A 44 -0.80 2.49 8.68
C GLU A 44 -0.04 1.16 8.56
N LEU A 45 -0.17 0.49 7.42
CA LEU A 45 0.62 -0.68 7.06
C LEU A 45 1.83 -0.26 6.22
N LYS A 46 3.03 -0.34 6.78
CA LYS A 46 4.31 0.11 6.18
C LYS A 46 5.42 -0.93 6.27
N GLN A 47 6.53 -0.65 5.58
CA GLN A 47 7.76 -1.43 5.76
C GLN A 47 8.28 -1.30 7.20
N ASP A 48 8.86 -2.38 7.70
CA ASP A 48 9.55 -2.43 8.97
C ASP A 48 11.04 -2.62 8.70
N ASN A 49 11.88 -1.65 9.07
CA ASN A 49 13.32 -1.62 8.77
C ASN A 49 13.66 -1.91 7.29
N GLY A 50 12.87 -1.33 6.36
CA GLY A 50 13.06 -1.51 4.92
C GLY A 50 12.55 -2.85 4.37
N ILE A 51 12.00 -3.72 5.21
CA ILE A 51 11.44 -5.01 4.82
C ILE A 51 9.92 -4.89 4.73
N CYS A 52 9.33 -5.33 3.61
CA CYS A 52 7.89 -5.41 3.51
C CYS A 52 7.37 -6.59 4.36
N PRO A 53 6.47 -6.37 5.32
CA PRO A 53 5.85 -7.45 6.07
C PRO A 53 5.08 -8.42 5.16
N THR A 54 4.89 -9.65 5.64
CA THR A 54 4.05 -10.62 4.94
C THR A 54 2.57 -10.19 4.99
N PRO A 55 1.75 -10.59 4.00
CA PRO A 55 0.31 -10.33 4.03
C PRO A 55 -0.36 -10.82 5.32
N THR A 56 0.02 -12.01 5.81
CA THR A 56 -0.51 -12.58 7.05
C THR A 56 -0.23 -11.70 8.27
N LEU A 57 0.99 -11.16 8.40
CA LEU A 57 1.33 -10.29 9.53
C LEU A 57 0.55 -8.98 9.48
N MET A 58 0.39 -8.41 8.28
CA MET A 58 -0.40 -7.19 8.10
C MET A 58 -1.89 -7.40 8.39
N ALA A 59 -2.45 -8.54 7.94
CA ALA A 59 -3.82 -8.92 8.26
C ALA A 59 -4.01 -9.09 9.77
N GLY A 60 -3.05 -9.73 10.47
CA GLY A 60 -3.07 -9.84 11.93
C GLY A 60 -3.14 -8.48 12.63
N LYS A 61 -2.36 -7.49 12.19
CA LYS A 61 -2.44 -6.12 12.74
C LYS A 61 -3.83 -5.49 12.58
N VAL A 62 -4.49 -5.72 11.45
CA VAL A 62 -5.85 -5.22 11.22
C VAL A 62 -6.85 -5.94 12.12
N VAL A 63 -6.74 -7.26 12.28
CA VAL A 63 -7.61 -8.03 13.18
C VAL A 63 -7.47 -7.53 14.62
N THR A 64 -6.25 -7.38 15.13
CA THR A 64 -6.01 -6.84 16.48
C THR A 64 -6.62 -5.46 16.66
N TYR A 65 -6.52 -4.57 15.66
CA TYR A 65 -7.18 -3.26 15.73
C TYR A 65 -8.71 -3.39 15.86
N LEU A 66 -9.34 -4.33 15.15
CA LEU A 66 -10.78 -4.54 15.22
C LEU A 66 -11.21 -5.11 16.57
N GLU A 67 -10.40 -6.00 17.17
CA GLU A 67 -10.59 -6.54 18.53
C GLU A 67 -10.50 -5.42 19.57
N ASP A 68 -9.43 -4.61 19.52
CA ASP A 68 -9.20 -3.50 20.46
C ASP A 68 -10.32 -2.45 20.42
N LYS A 69 -11.00 -2.31 19.27
CA LYS A 69 -12.16 -1.42 19.09
C LYS A 69 -13.49 -2.05 19.48
N GLY A 70 -13.49 -3.33 19.86
CA GLY A 70 -14.69 -4.08 20.22
C GLY A 70 -15.60 -4.40 19.02
N PHE A 71 -15.08 -4.35 17.79
CA PHE A 71 -15.89 -4.66 16.60
C PHE A 71 -16.12 -6.16 16.40
N LEU A 72 -15.39 -7.01 17.11
CA LEU A 72 -15.44 -8.47 16.95
C LEU A 72 -16.13 -9.19 18.12
N GLU A 73 -16.56 -8.48 19.16
CA GLU A 73 -17.37 -9.02 20.25
C GLU A 73 -18.86 -8.69 20.00
N CYS A 74 -19.74 -9.66 20.21
CA CYS A 74 -21.20 -9.54 20.03
C CYS A 74 -21.90 -9.16 21.33
#